data_AF-A0A5C0UEM3-F1
#
_entry.id   AF-A0A5C0UEM3-F1
#
_cell.length_a   1.000
_cell.length_b   1.000
_cell.length_c   1.000
_cell.angle_alpha   90.00
_cell.angle_beta   90.00
_cell.angle_gamma   90.00
#
_symmetry.space_group_name_H-M   'P 1'
#
loop_
_entity.id
_entity.type
_entity.pdbx_description
1 polymer ?
#
loop_
_entity_poly.entity_id
_entity_poly.type
_entity_poly.pdbx_seq_one_letter_code
_entity_poly.pdbx_strand_id
1 'polypeptide(L)'
;MHHMKVKIEPYNSNWIKQFEIEECKIKSSLGKNLISIHHIGSTAIPELSAKPIIDIIVEIDNLEFEHKDLECLNYEYRGGFNLPLRKCFTYRSSKLNINLHIFEKNNPEIELNLLFCDHLKNNDNNKEEYEKLKYKLIKNAKSHQKDNSMFKNYTLGKHDFIKEILKKTKFNRLRFVICAHFEELNAAKKYRNEYIRNDKYELTFHDEDHKHFILYEGIKIIGYSHIQLKFEKRAIMHIIVIDKNNCTQSNYDKNYIKEFLFLIDKWLKLQNYIRYDK
;
A
#
# COMPACT_ATOMS: atom_id res chain seq x y z
N MET A 1 3.39 -11.20 -23.60
CA MET A 1 3.26 -9.94 -22.82
C MET A 1 4.62 -9.26 -22.77
N HIS A 2 4.74 -8.02 -23.25
CA HIS A 2 5.98 -7.24 -23.14
C HIS A 2 6.20 -6.86 -21.67
N HIS A 3 7.09 -7.56 -20.95
CA HIS A 3 7.50 -7.16 -19.62
C HIS A 3 8.27 -5.84 -19.72
N MET A 4 7.61 -4.70 -19.49
CA MET A 4 8.29 -3.41 -19.42
C MET A 4 9.43 -3.49 -18.39
N LYS A 5 10.67 -3.40 -18.89
CA LYS A 5 11.89 -3.36 -18.09
C LYS A 5 11.81 -2.15 -17.17
N VAL A 6 12.22 -2.35 -15.91
CA VAL A 6 12.38 -1.25 -14.98
C VAL A 6 13.59 -0.44 -15.43
N LYS A 7 13.37 0.79 -15.90
CA LYS A 7 14.40 1.77 -16.23
C LYS A 7 14.48 2.83 -15.12
N ILE A 8 15.70 3.17 -14.71
CA ILE A 8 15.99 4.28 -13.80
C ILE A 8 16.66 5.37 -14.62
N GLU A 9 16.25 6.62 -14.39
CA GLU A 9 16.78 7.81 -15.04
C GLU A 9 17.30 8.78 -13.96
N PRO A 10 18.32 9.61 -14.27
CA PRO A 10 18.75 10.69 -13.39
C PRO A 10 17.58 11.60 -13.00
N TYR A 11 17.71 12.28 -11.87
CA TYR A 11 16.70 13.24 -11.43
C TYR A 11 16.36 14.26 -12.53
N ASN A 12 15.07 14.50 -12.72
CA ASN A 12 14.56 15.47 -13.69
C ASN A 12 13.61 16.44 -12.99
N SER A 13 13.98 17.72 -12.94
CA SER A 13 13.17 18.79 -12.34
C SER A 13 11.82 19.00 -13.01
N ASN A 14 11.63 18.49 -14.23
CA ASN A 14 10.33 18.49 -14.89
C ASN A 14 9.29 17.61 -14.19
N TRP A 15 9.69 16.64 -13.36
CA TRP A 15 8.75 15.82 -12.59
C TRP A 15 7.92 16.67 -11.62
N ILE A 16 8.51 17.71 -11.03
CA ILE A 16 7.79 18.65 -10.15
C ILE A 16 6.74 19.42 -10.96
N LYS A 17 7.11 19.96 -12.11
CA LYS A 17 6.19 20.70 -13.00
C LYS A 17 5.04 19.82 -13.50
N GLN A 18 5.35 18.57 -13.85
CA GLN A 18 4.35 17.59 -14.25
C GLN A 18 3.40 17.24 -13.11
N PHE A 19 3.90 17.14 -11.87
CA PHE A 19 3.06 16.98 -10.69
C PHE A 19 2.13 18.18 -10.49
N GLU A 20 2.65 19.41 -10.50
CA GLU A 20 1.86 20.65 -10.29
C GLU A 20 0.72 20.80 -11.31
N ILE A 21 0.97 20.46 -12.58
CA ILE A 21 -0.06 20.47 -13.62
C ILE A 21 -1.15 19.44 -13.34
N GLU A 22 -0.77 18.23 -12.92
CA GLU A 22 -1.72 17.15 -12.65
C GLU A 22 -2.49 17.37 -11.35
N GLU A 23 -1.86 17.96 -10.34
CA GLU A 23 -2.51 18.42 -9.12
C GLU A 23 -3.70 19.34 -9.42
N CYS A 24 -3.54 20.29 -10.35
CA CYS A 24 -4.61 21.19 -10.75
C CYS A 24 -5.79 20.47 -11.41
N LYS A 25 -5.51 19.47 -12.25
CA LYS A 25 -6.54 18.65 -12.92
C LYS A 25 -7.30 17.77 -11.92
N ILE A 26 -6.56 17.08 -11.05
CA ILE A 26 -7.11 16.21 -10.00
C ILE A 26 -7.97 17.04 -9.04
N LYS A 27 -7.49 18.22 -8.65
CA LYS A 27 -8.23 19.14 -7.78
C LYS A 27 -9.57 19.55 -8.36
N SER A 28 -9.58 19.85 -9.66
CA SER A 28 -10.81 20.21 -10.37
C SER A 28 -11.79 19.04 -10.46
N SER A 29 -11.29 17.82 -10.63
CA SER A 29 -12.12 16.60 -10.71
C SER A 29 -12.72 16.18 -9.36
N LEU A 30 -11.98 16.31 -8.26
CA LEU A 30 -12.44 15.82 -6.95
C LEU A 30 -13.25 16.86 -6.16
N GLY A 31 -13.15 18.14 -6.53
CA GLY A 31 -13.97 19.22 -5.99
C GLY A 31 -13.99 19.25 -4.47
N LYS A 32 -15.20 19.25 -3.88
CA LYS A 32 -15.40 19.35 -2.42
C LYS A 32 -14.97 18.13 -1.63
N ASN A 33 -14.79 16.96 -2.27
CA ASN A 33 -14.34 15.76 -1.58
C ASN A 33 -12.83 15.80 -1.31
N LEU A 34 -12.09 16.70 -1.97
CA LEU A 34 -10.65 16.82 -1.83
C LEU A 34 -10.25 17.51 -0.51
N ILE A 35 -9.28 16.93 0.19
CA ILE A 35 -8.63 17.54 1.36
C ILE A 35 -7.22 18.01 1.01
N SER A 36 -6.39 17.11 0.47
CA SER A 36 -4.98 17.39 0.17
C SER A 36 -4.45 16.52 -0.97
N ILE A 37 -3.38 17.00 -1.62
CA ILE A 37 -2.66 16.29 -2.69
C ILE A 37 -1.17 16.37 -2.37
N HIS A 38 -0.46 15.26 -2.56
CA HIS A 38 0.96 15.14 -2.22
C HIS A 38 1.74 14.45 -3.34
N HIS A 39 2.83 15.07 -3.76
CA HIS A 39 3.85 14.40 -4.58
C HIS A 39 4.69 13.50 -3.68
N ILE A 40 4.67 12.19 -3.96
CA ILE A 40 5.42 11.19 -3.20
C ILE A 40 6.32 10.37 -4.11
N GLY A 41 7.01 9.38 -3.53
CA GLY A 41 7.90 8.48 -4.26
C GLY A 41 9.23 9.14 -4.62
N SER A 42 10.03 8.45 -5.44
CA SER A 42 11.37 8.92 -5.77
C SER A 42 11.39 10.17 -6.65
N THR A 43 10.34 10.41 -7.44
CA THR A 43 10.27 11.60 -8.33
C THR A 43 9.98 12.88 -7.56
N ALA A 44 9.53 12.80 -6.31
CA ALA A 44 9.30 13.92 -5.39
C ALA A 44 10.56 14.35 -4.61
N ILE A 45 11.67 13.62 -4.76
CA ILE A 45 12.90 13.84 -3.99
C ILE A 45 13.94 14.44 -4.96
N PRO A 46 14.35 15.71 -4.77
CA PRO A 46 15.39 16.32 -5.58
C PRO A 46 16.68 15.50 -5.59
N GLU A 47 17.34 15.48 -6.76
CA GLU A 47 18.63 14.82 -6.98
C GLU A 47 18.62 13.28 -6.84
N LEU A 48 17.46 12.66 -6.70
CA LEU A 48 17.34 11.20 -6.61
C LEU A 48 16.93 10.58 -7.96
N SER A 49 17.76 9.69 -8.51
CA SER A 49 17.41 8.97 -9.74
C SER A 49 16.18 8.09 -9.54
N ALA A 50 15.26 8.04 -10.49
CA ALA A 50 13.97 7.37 -10.32
C ALA A 50 13.49 6.67 -11.58
N LYS A 51 12.46 5.82 -11.43
CA LYS A 51 11.61 5.49 -12.58
C LYS A 51 10.84 6.75 -12.97
N PRO A 52 10.70 7.09 -14.26
CA PRO A 52 9.96 8.27 -14.70
C PRO A 52 8.44 8.04 -14.61
N ILE A 53 7.97 7.81 -13.38
CA ILE A 53 6.56 7.65 -13.01
C ILE A 53 6.33 8.54 -11.78
N ILE A 54 5.37 9.45 -11.88
CA ILE A 54 4.99 10.35 -10.79
C ILE A 54 4.04 9.59 -9.88
N ASP A 55 4.38 9.46 -8.61
CA ASP A 55 3.50 8.89 -7.60
C ASP A 55 2.81 10.03 -6.85
N ILE A 56 1.48 10.02 -6.82
CA ILE A 56 0.65 11.05 -6.20
C ILE A 56 -0.22 10.39 -5.14
N ILE A 57 -0.24 10.95 -3.93
CA ILE A 57 -1.26 10.66 -2.93
C ILE A 57 -2.30 11.76 -2.92
N VAL A 58 -3.57 11.37 -2.83
CA VAL A 58 -4.70 12.26 -2.61
C VAL A 58 -5.41 11.84 -1.35
N GLU A 59 -5.64 12.80 -0.46
CA GLU A 59 -6.52 12.65 0.70
C GLU A 59 -7.90 13.20 0.37
N ILE A 60 -8.94 12.42 0.64
CA ILE A 60 -10.33 12.80 0.44
C ILE A 60 -11.18 12.55 1.70
N ASP A 61 -12.34 13.18 1.78
CA ASP A 61 -13.26 13.00 2.90
C ASP A 61 -13.91 11.62 2.92
N ASN A 62 -14.33 11.10 1.76
CA ASN A 62 -15.01 9.81 1.63
C ASN A 62 -14.57 9.05 0.37
N LEU A 63 -14.17 7.78 0.53
CA LEU A 63 -13.78 6.87 -0.55
C LEU A 63 -14.96 6.38 -1.41
N GLU A 64 -16.19 6.49 -0.93
CA GLU A 64 -17.43 6.26 -1.67
C GLU A 64 -17.76 7.45 -2.59
N PHE A 65 -16.94 7.66 -3.62
CA PHE A 65 -17.18 8.65 -4.66
C PHE A 65 -17.17 8.02 -6.06
N GLU A 66 -17.94 8.63 -6.96
CA GLU A 66 -17.94 8.36 -8.41
C GLU A 66 -16.64 8.91 -9.02
N HIS A 67 -15.88 8.07 -9.70
CA HIS A 67 -14.57 8.43 -10.25
C HIS A 67 -14.59 8.66 -11.77
N LYS A 68 -15.78 8.82 -12.36
CA LYS A 68 -15.97 9.08 -13.79
C LYS A 68 -15.20 10.30 -14.27
N ASP A 69 -15.11 11.34 -13.44
CA ASP A 69 -14.37 12.56 -13.79
C ASP A 69 -12.86 12.30 -13.92
N LEU A 70 -12.29 11.40 -13.11
CA LEU A 70 -10.90 10.96 -13.26
C LEU A 70 -10.74 10.10 -14.52
N GLU A 71 -11.71 9.25 -14.83
CA GLU A 71 -11.71 8.45 -16.07
C GLU A 71 -11.78 9.35 -17.32
N CYS A 72 -12.56 10.43 -17.29
CA CYS A 72 -12.59 11.45 -18.35
C CYS A 72 -11.24 12.18 -18.52
N LEU A 73 -10.41 12.21 -17.47
CA LEU A 73 -9.01 12.67 -17.53
C LEU A 73 -8.03 11.57 -17.98
N ASN A 74 -8.53 10.42 -18.45
CA ASN A 74 -7.79 9.22 -18.86
C ASN A 74 -7.06 8.50 -17.72
N TYR A 75 -7.50 8.66 -16.47
CA TYR A 75 -7.04 7.81 -15.37
C TYR A 75 -7.79 6.48 -15.38
N GLU A 76 -7.06 5.38 -15.50
CA GLU A 76 -7.64 4.04 -15.46
C GLU A 76 -7.69 3.53 -14.02
N TYR A 77 -8.88 3.14 -13.54
CA TYR A 77 -9.05 2.57 -12.21
C TYR A 77 -8.40 1.18 -12.11
N ARG A 78 -7.68 0.94 -11.01
CA ARG A 78 -6.91 -0.28 -10.75
C ARG A 78 -7.29 -1.00 -9.46
N GLY A 79 -8.31 -0.54 -8.73
CA GLY A 79 -8.67 -1.09 -7.42
C GLY A 79 -7.70 -0.69 -6.29
N GLY A 80 -7.77 -1.36 -5.15
CA GLY A 80 -6.91 -1.10 -3.98
C GLY A 80 -5.61 -1.90 -3.93
N PHE A 81 -5.51 -2.97 -4.72
CA PHE A 81 -4.45 -4.00 -4.63
C PHE A 81 -4.33 -4.55 -3.19
N ASN A 82 -3.14 -4.47 -2.59
CA ASN A 82 -2.85 -4.93 -1.24
C ASN A 82 -3.25 -3.92 -0.14
N LEU A 83 -3.69 -2.71 -0.50
CA LEU A 83 -4.14 -1.69 0.44
C LEU A 83 -5.68 -1.63 0.38
N PRO A 84 -6.40 -2.24 1.33
CA PRO A 84 -7.85 -2.43 1.27
C PRO A 84 -8.62 -1.12 1.18
N LEU A 85 -8.15 -0.10 1.90
CA LEU A 85 -8.80 1.21 2.00
C LEU A 85 -8.13 2.25 1.09
N ARG A 86 -7.80 1.82 -0.15
CA ARG A 86 -7.20 2.67 -1.19
C ARG A 86 -7.99 2.52 -2.50
N LYS A 87 -8.17 3.62 -3.23
CA LYS A 87 -8.48 3.58 -4.67
C LYS A 87 -7.23 3.97 -5.46
N CYS A 88 -6.79 3.12 -6.38
CA CYS A 88 -5.61 3.36 -7.20
C CYS A 88 -6.02 3.63 -8.65
N PHE A 89 -5.38 4.61 -9.28
CA PHE A 89 -5.54 4.89 -10.70
C PHE A 89 -4.18 4.99 -11.38
N THR A 90 -4.15 4.75 -12.69
CA THR A 90 -2.95 4.97 -13.50
C THR A 90 -3.26 5.80 -14.72
N TYR A 91 -2.43 6.80 -14.97
CA TYR A 91 -2.36 7.48 -16.25
C TYR A 91 -1.08 7.05 -16.98
N ARG A 92 -1.19 6.67 -18.26
CA ARG A 92 -0.05 6.22 -19.08
C ARG A 92 -0.10 6.89 -20.44
N SER A 93 1.00 7.52 -20.83
CA SER A 93 1.17 8.15 -22.13
C SER A 93 2.63 8.09 -22.57
N SER A 94 2.92 8.55 -23.79
CA SER A 94 4.30 8.60 -24.30
C SER A 94 5.20 9.58 -23.54
N LYS A 95 4.63 10.58 -22.85
CA LYS A 95 5.39 11.66 -22.18
C LYS A 95 5.24 11.69 -20.66
N LEU A 96 4.20 11.05 -20.12
CA LEU A 96 3.81 11.16 -18.72
C LEU A 96 3.20 9.85 -18.23
N ASN A 97 3.67 9.39 -17.07
CA ASN A 97 3.15 8.22 -16.38
C ASN A 97 2.89 8.58 -14.92
N ILE A 98 1.69 8.29 -14.41
CA ILE A 98 1.27 8.67 -13.06
C ILE A 98 0.66 7.47 -12.34
N ASN A 99 1.06 7.22 -11.10
CA ASN A 99 0.30 6.40 -10.16
C ASN A 99 -0.43 7.34 -9.22
N LEU A 100 -1.75 7.25 -9.19
CA LEU A 100 -2.59 8.05 -8.31
C LEU A 100 -3.13 7.14 -7.21
N HIS A 101 -2.84 7.48 -5.96
CA HIS A 101 -3.24 6.75 -4.78
C HIS A 101 -4.18 7.61 -3.95
N ILE A 102 -5.45 7.22 -3.91
CA ILE A 102 -6.49 7.96 -3.21
C ILE A 102 -6.83 7.24 -1.92
N PHE A 103 -6.74 7.98 -0.82
CA PHE A 103 -7.03 7.53 0.53
C PHE A 103 -8.02 8.47 1.20
N GLU A 104 -8.82 7.92 2.09
CA GLU A 104 -9.62 8.73 3.00
C GLU A 104 -8.74 9.44 4.03
N LYS A 105 -9.29 10.51 4.62
CA LYS A 105 -8.61 11.28 5.66
C LYS A 105 -8.10 10.45 6.81
N ASN A 106 -6.95 10.87 7.36
CA ASN A 106 -6.25 10.20 8.45
C ASN A 106 -5.75 8.78 8.14
N ASN A 107 -5.73 8.37 6.87
CA ASN A 107 -5.16 7.08 6.50
C ASN A 107 -3.64 7.06 6.77
N PRO A 108 -3.13 6.04 7.48
CA PRO A 108 -1.72 5.94 7.87
C PRO A 108 -0.74 5.90 6.69
N GLU A 109 -1.18 5.47 5.51
CA GLU A 109 -0.33 5.37 4.33
C GLU A 109 0.08 6.76 3.80
N ILE A 110 -0.71 7.81 4.09
CA ILE A 110 -0.38 9.20 3.75
C ILE A 110 0.86 9.63 4.56
N GLU A 111 0.76 9.55 5.89
CA GLU A 111 1.84 9.90 6.82
C GLU A 111 3.10 9.06 6.55
N LEU A 112 2.94 7.75 6.32
CA LEU A 112 4.06 6.85 6.01
C LEU A 112 4.86 7.33 4.80
N ASN A 113 4.19 7.66 3.69
CA ASN A 113 4.86 8.05 2.46
C ASN A 113 5.49 9.45 2.59
N LEU A 114 4.81 10.38 3.27
CA LEU A 114 5.37 11.72 3.55
C LEU A 114 6.62 11.64 4.41
N LEU A 115 6.59 10.90 5.52
CA LEU A 115 7.75 10.70 6.39
C LEU A 115 8.92 10.07 5.64
N PHE A 116 8.66 9.08 4.78
CA PHE A 116 9.71 8.47 3.97
C PHE A 116 10.35 9.49 3.00
N CYS A 117 9.53 10.24 2.26
CA CYS A 117 10.02 11.26 1.32
C CYS A 117 10.79 12.36 2.04
N ASP A 118 10.26 12.90 3.14
CA ASP A 118 10.88 13.99 3.89
C ASP A 118 12.16 13.55 4.58
N HIS A 119 12.23 12.29 5.06
CA HIS A 119 13.48 11.72 5.57
C HIS A 119 14.57 11.73 4.51
N LEU A 120 14.26 11.28 3.29
CA LEU A 120 15.25 11.21 2.21
C LEU A 120 15.62 12.58 1.64
N LYS A 121 14.71 13.56 1.65
CA LYS A 121 15.04 14.96 1.29
C LYS A 121 16.05 15.59 2.26
N ASN A 122 15.98 15.22 3.54
CA ASN A 122 16.78 15.82 4.60
C ASN A 122 17.99 14.96 5.03
N ASN A 123 18.27 13.87 4.33
CA ASN A 123 19.35 12.96 4.70
C ASN A 123 20.06 12.39 3.47
N ASP A 124 21.13 13.06 3.04
CA ASP A 124 21.88 12.69 1.84
C ASP A 124 22.47 11.28 1.91
N ASN A 125 22.95 10.84 3.09
CA ASN A 125 23.48 9.50 3.26
C ASN A 125 22.45 8.41 2.95
N ASN A 126 21.24 8.52 3.50
CA ASN A 126 20.16 7.58 3.21
C ASN A 126 19.62 7.75 1.78
N LYS A 127 19.63 8.97 1.21
CA LYS A 127 19.27 9.23 -0.19
C LYS A 127 20.21 8.47 -1.13
N GLU A 128 21.52 8.56 -0.91
CA GLU A 128 22.54 7.82 -1.65
C GLU A 128 22.42 6.30 -1.47
N GLU A 129 22.19 5.83 -0.23
CA GLU A 129 22.00 4.40 0.05
C GLU A 129 20.79 3.85 -0.73
N TYR A 130 19.69 4.60 -0.74
CA TYR A 130 18.50 4.23 -1.49
C TYR A 130 18.75 4.21 -3.00
N GLU A 131 19.52 5.17 -3.52
CA GLU A 131 19.91 5.21 -4.91
C GLU A 131 20.77 3.99 -5.30
N LYS A 132 21.82 3.70 -4.53
CA LYS A 132 22.70 2.54 -4.70
C LYS A 132 21.90 1.24 -4.67
N LEU A 133 20.94 1.12 -3.74
CA LEU A 133 20.04 -0.02 -3.66
C LEU A 133 19.22 -0.19 -4.93
N LYS A 134 18.59 0.88 -5.44
CA LYS A 134 17.79 0.80 -6.68
C LYS A 134 18.63 0.34 -7.87
N TYR A 135 19.86 0.85 -8.01
CA TYR A 135 20.79 0.40 -9.05
C TYR A 135 21.22 -1.06 -8.87
N LYS A 136 21.51 -1.49 -7.64
CA LYS A 136 21.81 -2.90 -7.32
C LYS A 136 20.65 -3.82 -7.71
N LEU A 137 19.42 -3.42 -7.40
CA LEU A 137 18.23 -4.22 -7.72
C LEU A 137 18.04 -4.35 -9.23
N ILE A 138 18.13 -3.29 -10.02
CA ILE A 138 17.90 -3.41 -11.48
C ILE A 138 18.95 -4.25 -12.21
N LYS A 139 20.14 -4.45 -11.64
CA LYS A 139 21.16 -5.35 -12.20
C LYS A 139 20.77 -6.83 -12.10
N ASN A 140 19.88 -7.19 -11.17
CA ASN A 140 19.37 -8.55 -11.07
C ASN A 140 18.27 -8.79 -12.12
N ALA A 141 18.47 -9.78 -13.01
CA ALA A 141 17.52 -10.12 -14.07
C ALA A 141 16.12 -10.48 -13.53
N LYS A 142 16.03 -11.05 -12.33
CA LYS A 142 14.76 -11.39 -11.67
C LYS A 142 13.98 -10.16 -11.19
N SER A 143 14.58 -8.98 -11.14
CA SER A 143 13.92 -7.75 -10.65
C SER A 143 12.69 -7.34 -11.44
N HIS A 144 12.55 -7.82 -12.68
CA HIS A 144 11.39 -7.55 -13.53
C HIS A 144 10.28 -8.61 -13.41
N GLN A 145 10.57 -9.74 -12.77
CA GLN A 145 9.68 -10.88 -12.59
C GLN A 145 8.80 -10.70 -11.35
N LYS A 146 7.65 -11.36 -11.38
CA LYS A 146 6.72 -11.51 -10.26
C LYS A 146 6.78 -12.97 -9.84
N ASP A 147 7.67 -13.30 -8.90
CA ASP A 147 7.85 -14.68 -8.44
C ASP A 147 6.90 -14.93 -7.27
N ASN A 148 5.76 -15.60 -7.52
CA ASN A 148 4.76 -15.95 -6.50
C ASN A 148 4.30 -14.76 -5.63
N SER A 149 4.35 -13.53 -6.17
CA SER A 149 3.95 -12.29 -5.51
C SER A 149 3.18 -11.40 -6.47
N MET A 150 2.29 -10.57 -5.91
CA MET A 150 1.61 -9.51 -6.65
C MET A 150 2.60 -8.46 -7.20
N PHE A 151 3.75 -8.30 -6.54
CA PHE A 151 4.76 -7.29 -6.86
C PHE A 151 5.95 -7.84 -7.63
N LYS A 152 6.60 -6.95 -8.39
CA LYS A 152 7.89 -7.27 -9.00
C LYS A 152 8.95 -7.40 -7.91
N ASN A 153 9.94 -8.27 -8.11
CA ASN A 153 11.07 -8.42 -7.18
C ASN A 153 11.81 -7.11 -6.90
N TYR A 154 11.85 -6.18 -7.86
CA TYR A 154 12.36 -4.82 -7.63
C TYR A 154 11.62 -4.06 -6.51
N THR A 155 10.30 -4.22 -6.40
CA THR A 155 9.51 -3.56 -5.35
C THR A 155 9.75 -4.24 -4.00
N LEU A 156 9.77 -5.58 -3.98
CA LEU A 156 10.04 -6.37 -2.78
C LEU A 156 11.44 -6.09 -2.21
N GLY A 157 12.46 -6.00 -3.06
CA GLY A 157 13.84 -5.78 -2.64
C GLY A 157 14.13 -4.41 -2.01
N LYS A 158 13.14 -3.50 -1.98
CA LYS A 158 13.25 -2.20 -1.28
C LYS A 158 12.64 -2.22 0.12
N HIS A 159 11.95 -3.30 0.47
CA HIS A 159 11.14 -3.41 1.69
C HIS A 159 11.95 -3.15 2.96
N ASP A 160 13.09 -3.83 3.12
CA ASP A 160 13.92 -3.71 4.33
C ASP A 160 14.45 -2.29 4.52
N PHE A 161 14.90 -1.66 3.43
CA PHE A 161 15.34 -0.27 3.46
C PHE A 161 14.21 0.68 3.88
N ILE A 162 13.01 0.52 3.30
CA ILE A 162 11.84 1.33 3.67
C ILE A 162 11.51 1.13 5.15
N LYS A 163 11.51 -0.11 5.66
CA LYS A 163 11.28 -0.39 7.08
C LYS A 163 12.29 0.30 7.99
N GLU A 164 13.58 0.28 7.64
CA GLU A 164 14.62 0.96 8.42
C GLU A 164 14.47 2.47 8.41
N ILE A 165 14.09 3.08 7.28
CA ILE A 165 13.77 4.52 7.24
C ILE A 165 12.55 4.81 8.14
N LEU A 166 11.47 4.06 8.02
CA LEU A 166 10.26 4.27 8.83
C LEU A 166 10.55 4.13 10.34
N LYS A 167 11.42 3.20 10.72
CA LYS A 167 11.92 3.06 12.09
C LYS A 167 12.66 4.32 12.56
N LYS A 168 13.54 4.89 11.73
CA LYS A 168 14.25 6.16 12.02
C LYS A 168 13.26 7.34 12.18
N THR A 169 12.18 7.36 11.40
CA THR A 169 11.11 8.39 11.51
C THR A 169 10.15 8.16 12.68
N LYS A 170 10.27 7.05 13.41
CA LYS A 170 9.37 6.65 14.52
C LYS A 170 7.90 6.51 14.10
N PHE A 171 7.64 6.18 12.83
CA PHE A 171 6.29 5.94 12.35
C PHE A 171 5.62 4.80 13.14
N ASN A 172 4.47 5.09 13.76
CA ASN A 172 3.82 4.19 14.72
C ASN A 172 2.29 4.10 14.55
N ARG A 173 1.77 4.34 13.34
CA ARG A 173 0.33 4.22 13.08
C ARG A 173 -0.08 2.77 12.84
N LEU A 174 -1.33 2.45 13.12
CA LEU A 174 -1.92 1.18 12.70
C LEU A 174 -2.05 1.15 11.19
N ARG A 175 -1.60 0.07 10.53
CA ARG A 175 -1.80 -0.15 9.10
C ARG A 175 -2.52 -1.47 8.86
N PHE A 176 -3.39 -1.48 7.86
CA PHE A 176 -4.23 -2.61 7.51
C PHE A 176 -4.01 -2.95 6.03
N VAL A 177 -3.53 -4.16 5.77
CA VAL A 177 -3.11 -4.59 4.43
C VAL A 177 -3.63 -6.00 4.13
N ILE A 178 -3.79 -6.31 2.84
CA ILE A 178 -3.95 -7.70 2.36
C ILE A 178 -2.55 -8.27 2.13
N CYS A 179 -2.34 -9.52 2.56
CA CYS A 179 -1.09 -10.26 2.36
C CYS A 179 -0.66 -10.22 0.89
N ALA A 180 0.49 -9.63 0.63
CA ALA A 180 1.11 -9.55 -0.69
C ALA A 180 2.64 -9.70 -0.64
N HIS A 181 3.24 -9.55 0.54
CA HIS A 181 4.67 -9.68 0.81
C HIS A 181 5.00 -11.03 1.48
N PHE A 182 6.23 -11.54 1.30
CA PHE A 182 6.65 -12.82 1.90
C PHE A 182 6.61 -12.79 3.44
N GLU A 183 6.95 -11.66 4.06
CA GLU A 183 6.85 -11.48 5.53
C GLU A 183 5.39 -11.60 6.01
N GLU A 184 4.45 -11.00 5.29
CA GLU A 184 3.01 -11.04 5.60
C GLU A 184 2.49 -12.47 5.45
N LEU A 185 2.88 -13.16 4.37
CA LEU A 185 2.51 -14.55 4.13
C LEU A 185 3.06 -15.48 5.22
N ASN A 186 4.33 -15.30 5.61
CA ASN A 186 4.95 -16.09 6.67
C ASN A 186 4.26 -15.83 8.03
N ALA A 187 3.94 -14.57 8.34
CA ALA A 187 3.19 -14.23 9.54
C ALA A 187 1.79 -14.86 9.53
N ALA A 188 1.06 -14.76 8.42
CA ALA A 188 -0.25 -15.37 8.26
C ALA A 188 -0.19 -16.89 8.49
N LYS A 189 0.76 -17.59 7.86
CA LYS A 189 0.98 -19.04 8.06
C LYS A 189 1.29 -19.37 9.51
N LYS A 190 2.14 -18.58 10.18
CA LYS A 190 2.45 -18.75 11.61
C LYS A 190 1.18 -18.64 12.46
N TYR A 191 0.41 -17.56 12.31
CA TYR A 191 -0.83 -17.37 13.06
C TYR A 191 -1.84 -18.49 12.81
N ARG A 192 -2.01 -18.93 11.56
CA ARG A 192 -2.90 -20.06 11.27
C ARG A 192 -2.43 -21.34 11.96
N ASN A 193 -1.16 -21.70 11.85
CA ASN A 193 -0.62 -22.91 12.45
C ASN A 193 -0.73 -22.91 13.99
N GLU A 194 -0.60 -21.73 14.61
CA GLU A 194 -0.69 -21.58 16.06
C GLU A 194 -2.13 -21.68 16.57
N TYR A 195 -3.10 -21.07 15.88
CA TYR A 195 -4.48 -20.91 16.38
C TYR A 195 -5.52 -21.80 15.68
N ILE A 196 -5.19 -22.41 14.53
CA ILE A 196 -6.06 -23.32 13.76
C ILE A 196 -5.38 -24.69 13.67
N ARG A 197 -5.86 -25.67 14.46
CA ARG A 197 -5.34 -27.05 14.41
C ARG A 197 -5.73 -27.73 13.09
N ASN A 198 -4.81 -28.52 12.52
CA ASN A 198 -5.01 -29.27 11.27
C ASN A 198 -5.40 -28.38 10.07
N ASP A 199 -4.63 -27.31 9.86
CA ASP A 199 -4.88 -26.31 8.83
C ASP A 199 -4.81 -26.88 7.39
N LYS A 200 -5.94 -27.34 6.86
CA LYS A 200 -6.06 -27.85 5.47
C LYS A 200 -6.15 -26.74 4.41
N TYR A 201 -5.92 -25.49 4.80
CA TYR A 201 -6.27 -24.31 4.00
C TYR A 201 -5.07 -23.59 3.40
N GLU A 202 -3.91 -24.24 3.22
CA GLU A 202 -2.79 -23.62 2.49
C GLU A 202 -3.21 -23.13 1.09
N LEU A 203 -4.14 -23.85 0.45
CA LEU A 203 -4.71 -23.47 -0.85
C LEU A 203 -5.45 -22.13 -0.82
N THR A 204 -5.94 -21.69 0.35
CA THR A 204 -6.70 -20.43 0.47
C THR A 204 -5.85 -19.19 0.25
N PHE A 205 -4.52 -19.27 0.39
CA PHE A 205 -3.63 -18.16 0.08
C PHE A 205 -3.58 -17.81 -1.42
N HIS A 206 -4.04 -18.72 -2.28
CA HIS A 206 -4.10 -18.56 -3.72
C HIS A 206 -5.54 -18.45 -4.26
N ASP A 207 -6.53 -18.46 -3.37
CA ASP A 207 -7.95 -18.38 -3.72
C ASP A 207 -8.42 -16.93 -3.67
N GLU A 208 -9.01 -16.43 -4.76
CA GLU A 208 -9.48 -15.06 -4.86
C GLU A 208 -10.66 -14.76 -3.91
N ASP A 209 -11.43 -15.76 -3.49
CA ASP A 209 -12.50 -15.57 -2.51
C ASP A 209 -11.97 -15.52 -1.08
N HIS A 210 -10.71 -15.84 -0.84
CA HIS A 210 -10.09 -15.81 0.48
C HIS A 210 -9.14 -14.62 0.62
N LYS A 211 -9.48 -13.71 1.53
CA LYS A 211 -8.64 -12.55 1.86
C LYS A 211 -7.95 -12.73 3.20
N HIS A 212 -6.64 -12.54 3.17
CA HIS A 212 -5.77 -12.64 4.33
C HIS A 212 -5.28 -11.25 4.69
N PHE A 213 -5.73 -10.75 5.83
CA PHE A 213 -5.41 -9.42 6.30
C PHE A 213 -4.33 -9.45 7.37
N ILE A 214 -3.46 -8.44 7.34
CA ILE A 214 -2.44 -8.20 8.35
C ILE A 214 -2.70 -6.83 8.98
N LEU A 215 -2.60 -6.79 10.30
CA LEU A 215 -2.56 -5.55 11.07
C LEU A 215 -1.13 -5.28 11.49
N TYR A 216 -0.64 -4.10 11.14
CA TYR A 216 0.64 -3.57 11.60
C TYR A 216 0.43 -2.51 12.66
N GLU A 217 1.37 -2.42 13.60
CA GLU A 217 1.65 -1.23 14.40
C GLU A 217 3.02 -0.68 13.97
N GLY A 218 3.01 0.46 13.28
CA GLY A 218 4.19 1.00 12.61
C GLY A 218 4.71 0.02 11.55
N ILE A 219 5.85 -0.61 11.85
CA ILE A 219 6.51 -1.61 10.99
C ILE A 219 6.39 -3.05 11.51
N LYS A 220 5.75 -3.26 12.67
CA LYS A 220 5.61 -4.58 13.30
C LYS A 220 4.25 -5.18 12.96
N ILE A 221 4.23 -6.45 12.58
CA ILE A 221 2.98 -7.21 12.44
C ILE A 221 2.47 -7.56 13.84
N ILE A 222 1.25 -7.14 14.15
CA ILE A 222 0.61 -7.38 15.45
C ILE A 222 -0.66 -8.23 15.34
N GLY A 223 -1.19 -8.46 14.14
CA GLY A 223 -2.42 -9.20 13.98
C GLY A 223 -2.64 -9.78 12.59
N TYR A 224 -3.55 -10.75 12.55
CA TYR A 224 -3.93 -11.47 11.34
C TYR A 224 -5.41 -11.79 11.33
N SER A 225 -6.03 -11.74 10.16
CA SER A 225 -7.40 -12.21 9.95
C SER A 225 -7.56 -12.91 8.60
N HIS A 226 -8.45 -13.91 8.56
CA HIS A 226 -8.84 -14.60 7.34
C HIS A 226 -10.34 -14.43 7.11
N ILE A 227 -10.69 -13.81 5.99
CA ILE A 227 -12.07 -13.62 5.54
C ILE A 227 -12.29 -14.42 4.27
N GLN A 228 -13.37 -15.19 4.21
CA GLN A 228 -13.85 -15.82 2.99
C GLN A 228 -15.08 -15.07 2.47
N LEU A 229 -14.98 -14.56 1.25
CA LEU A 229 -16.08 -13.99 0.49
C LEU A 229 -16.96 -15.13 -0.04
N LYS A 230 -18.28 -14.91 -0.04
CA LYS A 230 -19.28 -15.88 -0.50
C LYS A 230 -20.21 -15.22 -1.51
N PHE A 231 -20.94 -16.08 -2.23
CA PHE A 231 -22.07 -15.68 -3.07
C PHE A 231 -23.09 -14.84 -2.27
N GLU A 232 -23.85 -13.98 -2.96
CA GLU A 232 -24.77 -12.98 -2.37
C GLU A 232 -24.10 -11.98 -1.43
N LYS A 233 -22.84 -11.63 -1.68
CA LYS A 233 -22.15 -10.55 -0.95
C LYS A 233 -22.03 -10.80 0.56
N ARG A 234 -21.97 -12.07 0.99
CA ARG A 234 -21.72 -12.44 2.39
C ARG A 234 -20.22 -12.67 2.61
N ALA A 235 -19.73 -12.39 3.80
CA ALA A 235 -18.36 -12.68 4.20
C ALA A 235 -18.33 -13.47 5.53
N ILE A 236 -17.48 -14.49 5.60
CA ILE A 236 -17.26 -15.32 6.78
C ILE A 236 -15.86 -15.03 7.32
N MET A 237 -15.78 -14.69 8.61
CA MET A 237 -14.50 -14.59 9.32
C MET A 237 -14.11 -15.95 9.89
N HIS A 238 -12.97 -16.49 9.45
CA HIS A 238 -12.44 -17.76 9.94
C HIS A 238 -11.56 -17.59 11.16
N ILE A 239 -10.82 -16.48 11.22
CA ILE A 239 -9.94 -16.14 12.35
C ILE A 239 -9.74 -14.63 12.39
N ILE A 240 -9.61 -14.12 13.61
CA ILE A 240 -9.03 -12.83 13.92
C ILE A 240 -8.17 -12.99 15.16
N VAL A 241 -6.93 -12.54 15.09
CA VAL A 241 -5.98 -12.65 16.21
C VAL A 241 -5.13 -11.40 16.30
N ILE A 242 -4.85 -10.99 17.54
CA ILE A 242 -3.88 -9.95 17.89
C ILE A 242 -2.85 -10.58 18.82
N ASP A 243 -1.57 -10.50 18.44
CA ASP A 243 -0.45 -10.89 19.28
C ASP A 243 -0.04 -9.72 20.18
N LYS A 244 -0.51 -9.77 21.43
CA LYS A 244 -0.18 -8.76 22.44
C LYS A 244 1.32 -8.68 22.74
N ASN A 245 2.09 -9.74 22.54
CA ASN A 245 3.53 -9.72 22.78
C ASN A 245 4.29 -8.92 21.72
N ASN A 246 3.71 -8.77 20.53
CA ASN A 246 4.28 -7.97 19.44
C ASN A 246 3.81 -6.50 19.44
N CYS A 247 2.79 -6.16 20.23
CA CYS A 247 2.31 -4.80 20.40
C CYS A 247 3.29 -3.95 21.21
N THR A 248 3.36 -2.64 20.94
CA THR A 248 4.14 -1.71 21.75
C THR A 248 3.48 -1.45 23.10
N GLN A 249 4.28 -1.37 24.16
CA GLN A 249 3.79 -1.18 25.54
C GLN A 249 3.01 0.13 25.73
N SER A 250 3.20 1.13 24.87
CA SER A 250 2.51 2.41 24.94
C SER A 250 1.01 2.33 24.63
N ASN A 251 0.48 1.15 24.28
CA ASN A 251 -0.88 0.96 23.81
C ASN A 251 -1.62 -0.23 24.47
N TYR A 252 -1.24 -0.66 25.68
CA TYR A 252 -1.87 -1.81 26.35
C TYR A 252 -3.41 -1.72 26.50
N ASP A 253 -3.95 -0.50 26.61
CA ASP A 253 -5.39 -0.25 26.73
C ASP A 253 -6.12 -0.20 25.38
N LYS A 254 -5.39 -0.23 24.25
CA LYS A 254 -6.03 -0.22 22.93
C LYS A 254 -6.67 -1.57 22.63
N ASN A 255 -7.96 -1.52 22.31
CA ASN A 255 -8.68 -2.68 21.80
C ASN A 255 -8.40 -2.88 20.31
N TYR A 256 -7.23 -3.45 19.99
CA TYR A 256 -6.82 -3.71 18.61
C TYR A 256 -7.74 -4.65 17.85
N ILE A 257 -8.44 -5.57 18.54
CA ILE A 257 -9.45 -6.41 17.91
C ILE A 257 -10.59 -5.54 17.37
N LYS A 258 -11.10 -4.60 18.18
CA LYS A 258 -12.17 -3.68 17.76
C LYS A 258 -11.74 -2.83 16.56
N GLU A 259 -10.52 -2.28 16.58
CA GLU A 259 -9.99 -1.50 15.45
C GLU A 259 -9.85 -2.36 14.18
N PHE A 260 -9.34 -3.58 14.31
CA PHE A 260 -9.16 -4.48 13.18
C PHE A 260 -10.50 -4.91 12.56
N LEU A 261 -11.49 -5.22 13.40
CA LEU A 261 -12.86 -5.50 12.97
C LEU A 261 -13.47 -4.30 12.23
N PHE A 262 -13.30 -3.09 12.77
CA PHE A 262 -13.77 -1.87 12.13
C PHE A 262 -13.16 -1.67 10.74
N LEU A 263 -11.85 -1.88 10.59
CA LEU A 263 -11.16 -1.76 9.30
C LEU A 263 -11.62 -2.83 8.28
N ILE A 264 -11.84 -4.07 8.74
CA ILE A 264 -12.39 -5.16 7.91
C ILE A 264 -13.81 -4.82 7.47
N ASP A 265 -14.68 -4.38 8.38
CA ASP A 265 -16.08 -4.01 8.07
C ASP A 265 -16.14 -2.84 7.10
N LYS A 266 -15.28 -1.83 7.28
CA LYS A 266 -15.16 -0.71 6.37
C LYS A 266 -14.74 -1.17 4.97
N TRP A 267 -13.76 -2.06 4.86
CA TRP A 267 -13.36 -2.62 3.58
C TRP A 267 -14.49 -3.45 2.94
N LEU A 268 -15.17 -4.31 3.70
CA LEU A 268 -16.29 -5.10 3.20
C LEU A 268 -17.40 -4.21 2.64
N LYS A 269 -17.77 -3.12 3.33
CA LYS A 269 -18.73 -2.12 2.83
C LYS A 269 -18.28 -1.52 1.51
N LEU A 270 -17.01 -1.10 1.39
CA LEU A 270 -16.45 -0.58 0.14
C LEU A 270 -16.47 -1.61 -1.01
N GLN A 271 -16.47 -2.91 -0.70
CA GLN A 271 -16.60 -4.00 -1.68
C GLN A 271 -18.07 -4.44 -1.92
N ASN A 272 -19.03 -3.78 -1.26
CA ASN A 272 -20.45 -4.15 -1.21
C ASN A 272 -20.70 -5.54 -0.61
N TYR A 273 -20.06 -5.88 0.52
CA TYR A 273 -20.25 -7.12 1.28
C TYR A 273 -20.79 -6.87 2.70
N ILE A 274 -21.49 -7.87 3.26
CA ILE A 274 -22.01 -7.92 4.64
C ILE A 274 -21.30 -9.05 5.42
N ARG A 275 -20.72 -8.74 6.58
CA ARG A 275 -20.01 -9.70 7.45
C ARG A 275 -20.99 -10.51 8.32
N TYR A 276 -20.73 -11.81 8.45
CA TYR A 276 -21.36 -12.69 9.43
C TYR A 276 -20.29 -13.30 10.34
N ASP A 277 -20.54 -13.28 11.65
CA ASP A 277 -19.70 -13.94 12.64
C ASP A 277 -20.22 -15.36 12.85
N LYS A 278 -19.34 -16.36 12.74
CA LYS A 278 -19.63 -17.77 13.02
C LYS A 278 -18.85 -18.25 14.22
#